data_AF-A0AAW0PEG9-F1
#
_entry.id   AF-A0AAW0PEG9-F1
#
_cell.length_a   1.000
_cell.length_b   1.000
_cell.length_c   1.000
_cell.angle_alpha   90.00
_cell.angle_beta   90.00
_cell.angle_gamma   90.00
#
_symmetry.space_group_name_H-M   'P 1'
#
loop_
_entity.id
_entity.type
_entity.pdbx_description
1 polymer ?
#
loop_
_entity_poly.entity_id
_entity_poly.type
_entity_poly.pdbx_seq_one_letter_code
_entity_poly.pdbx_strand_id
1 'polypeptide(L)'
;MRSRNINNNMSYLVLLLFALGLFLTDSSVTQVGLSDKVLIFPYETDFSYVALIPQKELALRAFTLCMRVSTELPEERQIILFAYRTPNYDELNVWREKDGRVSFYMSGDGAFFHLPPLGTFRTSLCLTWESRTGLAAFWFEGKRSTYQVYKPGHTIRPKGTVLLGQDPDKHLGVLRPSRAMLASSLI
;
A
#
# COMPACT_ATOMS: atom_id res chain seq x y z
N MET A 1 -43.57 51.48 -35.62
CA MET A 1 -42.94 51.22 -34.31
C MET A 1 -43.02 49.74 -33.97
N ARG A 2 -41.92 48.99 -34.04
CA ARG A 2 -41.76 47.75 -33.26
C ARG A 2 -40.27 47.49 -33.09
N SER A 3 -39.67 48.25 -32.17
CA SER A 3 -38.32 48.01 -31.67
C SER A 3 -38.32 46.59 -31.08
N ARG A 4 -37.70 45.64 -31.79
CA ARG A 4 -37.54 44.28 -31.27
C ARG A 4 -36.49 44.36 -30.18
N ASN A 5 -36.94 44.02 -28.98
CA ASN A 5 -36.23 43.91 -27.73
C ASN A 5 -35.11 42.86 -27.82
N ILE A 6 -33.96 43.25 -28.41
CA ILE A 6 -32.77 42.40 -28.56
C ILE A 6 -31.96 42.31 -27.25
N ASN A 7 -32.24 43.17 -26.26
CA ASN A 7 -31.48 43.25 -25.01
C ASN A 7 -31.78 42.12 -24.01
N ASN A 8 -33.00 41.59 -24.00
CA ASN A 8 -33.39 40.62 -22.96
C ASN A 8 -32.76 39.25 -23.20
N ASN A 9 -32.80 38.73 -24.43
CA ASN A 9 -32.23 37.40 -24.75
C ASN A 9 -30.70 37.36 -24.59
N MET A 10 -30.00 38.44 -24.93
CA MET A 10 -28.55 38.55 -24.71
C MET A 10 -28.21 38.53 -23.21
N SER A 11 -29.01 39.24 -22.39
CA SER A 11 -28.85 39.28 -20.94
C SER A 11 -29.10 37.93 -20.29
N TYR A 12 -30.11 37.18 -20.73
CA TYR A 12 -30.37 35.81 -20.26
C TYR A 12 -29.24 34.84 -20.64
N LEU A 13 -28.66 34.98 -21.84
CA LEU A 13 -27.55 34.15 -22.27
C LEU A 13 -26.28 34.42 -21.44
N VAL A 14 -25.99 35.68 -21.15
CA VAL A 14 -24.86 36.08 -20.29
C VAL A 14 -25.06 35.58 -18.85
N LEU A 15 -26.28 35.69 -18.30
CA LEU A 15 -26.63 35.14 -16.98
C LEU A 15 -26.51 33.61 -16.92
N LEU A 16 -26.92 32.91 -17.99
CA LEU A 16 -26.78 31.45 -18.10
C LEU A 16 -25.33 31.00 -18.16
N LEU A 17 -24.47 31.68 -18.93
CA LEU A 17 -23.04 31.38 -19.01
C LEU A 17 -22.32 31.67 -17.69
N PHE A 18 -22.70 32.73 -16.98
CA PHE A 18 -22.17 33.06 -15.67
C PHE A 18 -22.61 32.04 -14.61
N ALA A 19 -23.87 31.59 -14.65
CA ALA A 19 -24.37 30.52 -13.80
C ALA A 19 -23.65 29.18 -14.09
N LEU A 20 -23.42 28.83 -15.36
CA LEU A 20 -22.68 27.62 -15.75
C LEU A 20 -21.23 27.65 -15.28
N GLY A 21 -20.58 28.82 -15.32
CA GLY A 21 -19.22 29.02 -14.81
C GLY A 21 -19.11 28.88 -13.29
N LEU A 22 -20.17 29.22 -12.54
CA LEU A 22 -20.22 29.05 -11.08
C LEU A 22 -20.42 27.59 -10.63
N PHE A 23 -20.88 26.70 -11.52
CA PHE A 23 -20.99 25.25 -11.25
C PHE A 23 -19.71 24.47 -11.56
N LEU A 24 -18.69 25.12 -12.15
CA LEU A 24 -17.35 24.55 -12.36
C LEU A 24 -16.45 24.93 -11.19
N THR A 25 -16.90 24.73 -9.95
CA THR A 25 -15.98 24.79 -8.81
C THR A 25 -15.19 23.49 -8.78
N ASP A 26 -13.92 23.61 -9.18
CA ASP A 26 -12.94 22.53 -9.10
C ASP A 26 -12.93 22.02 -7.67
N SER A 27 -13.43 20.80 -7.48
CA SER A 27 -13.35 20.09 -6.20
C SER A 27 -11.90 19.67 -6.04
N SER A 28 -11.03 20.61 -5.68
CA SER A 28 -9.65 20.33 -5.35
C SER A 28 -9.65 19.48 -4.09
N VAL A 29 -9.65 18.16 -4.27
CA VAL A 29 -9.38 17.20 -3.20
C VAL A 29 -7.98 17.52 -2.72
N THR A 30 -7.88 18.18 -1.56
CA THR A 30 -6.60 18.37 -0.89
C THR A 30 -6.12 16.98 -0.47
N GLN A 31 -5.17 16.43 -1.23
CA GLN A 31 -4.53 15.17 -0.88
C GLN A 31 -3.66 15.42 0.36
N VAL A 32 -4.24 15.23 1.55
CA VAL A 32 -3.48 15.31 2.80
C VAL A 32 -2.60 14.06 2.88
N GLY A 33 -1.28 14.24 2.78
CA GLY A 33 -0.31 13.16 2.89
C GLY A 33 -0.21 12.54 4.29
N LEU A 34 0.56 11.46 4.37
CA LEU A 34 0.91 10.76 5.62
C LEU A 34 2.23 11.25 6.23
N SER A 35 2.81 12.34 5.71
CA SER A 35 4.01 12.95 6.29
C SER A 35 3.82 13.24 7.78
N ASP A 36 4.79 12.80 8.58
CA ASP A 36 4.81 12.93 10.04
C ASP A 36 3.63 12.26 10.79
N LYS A 37 2.92 11.34 10.14
CA LYS A 37 1.81 10.58 10.75
C LYS A 37 2.13 9.10 10.89
N VAL A 38 1.47 8.46 11.85
CA VAL A 38 1.56 7.02 12.11
C VAL A 38 0.19 6.39 11.90
N LEU A 39 0.16 5.22 11.24
CA LEU A 39 -0.99 4.35 11.19
C LEU A 39 -0.96 3.42 12.41
N ILE A 40 -2.03 3.42 13.21
CA ILE A 40 -2.14 2.60 14.42
C ILE A 40 -3.24 1.57 14.21
N PHE A 41 -2.90 0.30 14.42
CA PHE A 41 -3.85 -0.83 14.41
C PHE A 41 -3.96 -1.40 15.83
N PRO A 42 -4.92 -0.91 16.64
CA PRO A 42 -4.93 -1.14 18.09
C PRO A 42 -5.47 -2.52 18.51
N TYR A 43 -6.33 -3.13 17.69
CA TYR A 43 -6.99 -4.40 18.02
C TYR A 43 -7.11 -5.30 16.80
N GLU A 44 -7.14 -6.61 17.04
CA GLU A 44 -7.34 -7.61 16.01
C GLU A 44 -8.75 -7.46 15.42
N THR A 45 -8.81 -7.18 14.11
CA THR A 45 -10.07 -7.02 13.38
C THR A 45 -9.93 -7.68 12.01
N ASP A 46 -11.04 -7.93 11.34
CA ASP A 46 -11.14 -8.31 9.93
C ASP A 46 -11.62 -7.16 9.04
N PHE A 47 -11.66 -5.92 9.53
CA PHE A 47 -12.15 -4.78 8.75
C PHE A 47 -11.24 -3.55 8.82
N SER A 48 -10.25 -3.51 9.71
CA SER A 48 -9.33 -2.37 9.79
C SER A 48 -8.15 -2.56 8.84
N TYR A 49 -8.10 -1.75 7.79
CA TYR A 49 -6.99 -1.73 6.82
C TYR A 49 -6.78 -0.32 6.28
N VAL A 50 -5.62 -0.09 5.67
CA VAL A 50 -5.32 1.12 4.91
C VAL A 50 -4.94 0.75 3.49
N ALA A 51 -5.66 1.29 2.51
CA ALA A 51 -5.31 1.15 1.10
C ALA A 51 -4.35 2.28 0.68
N LEU A 52 -3.21 1.91 0.12
CA LEU A 52 -2.24 2.86 -0.42
C LEU A 52 -2.43 2.97 -1.93
N ILE A 53 -2.46 4.20 -2.43
CA ILE A 53 -2.56 4.49 -3.86
C ILE A 53 -1.14 4.75 -4.38
N PRO A 54 -0.57 3.84 -5.19
CA PRO A 54 0.73 4.06 -5.79
C PRO A 54 0.70 5.27 -6.71
N GLN A 55 1.73 6.13 -6.64
CA GLN A 55 1.88 7.26 -7.59
C GLN A 55 2.20 6.79 -9.01
N LYS A 56 2.69 5.55 -9.15
CA LYS A 56 3.01 4.90 -10.41
C LYS A 56 2.51 3.46 -10.38
N GLU A 57 2.10 2.97 -11.54
CA GLU A 57 1.68 1.59 -11.69
C GLU A 57 2.83 0.63 -11.34
N LEU A 58 2.56 -0.38 -10.51
CA LEU A 58 3.57 -1.32 -10.01
C LEU A 58 3.86 -2.44 -11.03
N ALA A 59 4.34 -2.08 -12.22
CA ALA A 59 4.88 -3.01 -13.22
C ALA A 59 6.40 -3.19 -13.04
N LEU A 60 6.82 -3.83 -11.94
CA LEU A 60 8.20 -3.74 -11.45
C LEU A 60 9.07 -4.94 -11.84
N ARG A 61 10.28 -4.64 -12.32
CA ARG A 61 11.38 -5.62 -12.49
C ARG A 61 12.47 -5.49 -11.40
N ALA A 62 12.36 -4.49 -10.55
CA ALA A 62 13.16 -4.33 -9.35
C ALA A 62 12.39 -3.40 -8.41
N PHE A 63 12.58 -3.56 -7.11
CA PHE A 63 11.98 -2.67 -6.14
C PHE A 63 12.81 -2.55 -4.88
N THR A 64 12.57 -1.45 -4.17
CA THR A 64 12.92 -1.26 -2.77
C THR A 64 11.63 -0.90 -2.04
N LEU A 65 11.26 -1.70 -1.03
CA LEU A 65 10.12 -1.46 -0.16
C LEU A 65 10.66 -1.18 1.23
N CYS A 66 10.31 -0.04 1.81
CA CYS A 66 10.69 0.34 3.17
C CYS A 66 9.44 0.63 4.00
N MET A 67 9.52 0.34 5.29
CA MET A 67 8.53 0.72 6.28
C MET A 67 9.22 0.87 7.64
N ARG A 68 8.61 1.64 8.55
CA ARG A 68 8.93 1.57 9.98
C ARG A 68 7.78 0.90 10.71
N VAL A 69 8.08 -0.14 11.48
CA VAL A 69 7.09 -0.96 12.17
C VAL A 69 7.45 -1.15 13.64
N SER A 70 6.46 -1.16 14.52
CA SER A 70 6.59 -1.59 15.92
C SER A 70 5.35 -2.37 16.35
N THR A 71 5.53 -3.50 17.00
CA THR A 71 4.44 -4.40 17.41
C THR A 71 4.71 -5.01 18.78
N GLU A 72 3.65 -5.16 19.59
CA GLU A 72 3.73 -5.87 20.87
C GLU A 72 3.20 -7.31 20.75
N LEU A 73 2.88 -7.76 19.54
CA LEU A 73 2.37 -9.11 19.32
C LEU A 73 3.45 -10.18 19.58
N PRO A 74 3.09 -11.29 20.24
CA PRO A 74 4.00 -12.41 20.47
C PRO A 74 4.66 -12.90 19.17
N GLU A 75 5.88 -13.45 19.25
CA GLU A 75 6.64 -13.88 18.07
C GLU A 75 5.96 -15.04 17.33
N GLU A 76 5.25 -15.90 18.06
CA GLU A 76 4.47 -17.02 17.52
C GLU A 76 3.23 -16.59 16.72
N ARG A 77 2.94 -15.29 16.70
CA ARG A 77 1.84 -14.68 15.94
C ARG A 77 2.34 -14.24 14.56
N GLN A 78 1.86 -14.91 13.51
CA GLN A 78 2.06 -14.48 12.13
C GLN A 78 1.34 -13.15 11.86
N ILE A 79 2.01 -12.19 11.25
CA ILE A 79 1.43 -10.87 10.90
C ILE A 79 1.80 -10.46 9.48
N ILE A 80 0.83 -9.94 8.74
CA ILE A 80 1.06 -9.27 7.46
C ILE A 80 1.70 -7.90 7.73
N LEU A 81 2.80 -7.59 7.06
CA LEU A 81 3.48 -6.29 7.15
C LEU A 81 3.16 -5.42 5.94
N PHE A 82 3.01 -6.05 4.77
CA PHE A 82 2.64 -5.38 3.53
C PHE A 82 1.95 -6.39 2.61
N ALA A 83 0.86 -5.98 1.97
CA ALA A 83 0.18 -6.77 0.96
C ALA A 83 0.00 -5.96 -0.33
N TYR A 84 0.40 -6.54 -1.46
CA TYR A 84 0.04 -6.05 -2.79
C TYR A 84 -0.64 -7.18 -3.54
N ARG A 85 -1.91 -6.97 -3.88
CA ARG A 85 -2.76 -7.99 -4.49
C ARG A 85 -3.23 -7.57 -5.87
N THR A 86 -2.98 -8.42 -6.86
CA THR A 86 -3.63 -8.34 -8.17
C THR A 86 -4.92 -9.15 -8.15
N PRO A 87 -5.82 -9.05 -9.14
CA PRO A 87 -7.11 -9.76 -9.12
C PRO A 87 -7.00 -11.25 -8.81
N ASN A 88 -5.91 -11.89 -9.23
CA ASN A 88 -5.74 -13.33 -9.16
C ASN A 88 -4.63 -13.80 -8.21
N TYR A 89 -3.78 -12.89 -7.70
CA TYR A 89 -2.56 -13.28 -6.99
C TYR A 89 -2.21 -12.35 -5.84
N ASP A 90 -1.64 -12.95 -4.79
CA ASP A 90 -0.83 -12.28 -3.78
C ASP A 90 0.50 -11.92 -4.44
N GLU A 91 0.51 -10.75 -5.06
CA GLU A 91 1.53 -10.35 -6.02
C GLU A 91 2.85 -10.04 -5.33
N LEU A 92 2.79 -9.34 -4.19
CA LEU A 92 3.92 -9.09 -3.31
C LEU A 92 3.42 -8.95 -1.86
N ASN A 93 3.75 -9.92 -1.01
CA ASN A 93 3.44 -9.85 0.42
C ASN A 93 4.72 -9.91 1.25
N VAL A 94 4.75 -9.21 2.38
CA VAL A 94 5.80 -9.30 3.41
C VAL A 94 5.16 -9.70 4.72
N TRP A 95 5.73 -10.69 5.40
CA TRP A 95 5.21 -11.24 6.64
C TRP A 95 6.28 -11.32 7.72
N ARG A 96 5.85 -11.27 8.97
CA ARG A 96 6.55 -11.95 10.07
C ARG A 96 5.83 -13.28 10.30
N GLU A 97 6.57 -14.37 10.20
CA GLU A 97 6.06 -15.74 10.32
C GLU A 97 5.92 -16.17 11.79
N LYS A 98 5.22 -17.28 12.03
CA LYS A 98 5.04 -17.84 13.39
C LYS A 98 6.34 -18.32 14.04
N ASP A 99 7.39 -18.51 13.26
CA ASP A 99 8.72 -18.89 13.76
C ASP A 99 9.65 -17.67 13.92
N GLY A 100 9.09 -16.46 13.88
CA GLY A 100 9.82 -15.20 14.04
C GLY A 100 10.58 -14.73 12.79
N ARG A 101 10.70 -15.56 11.74
CA ARG A 101 11.36 -15.15 10.50
C ARG A 101 10.55 -14.08 9.78
N VAL A 102 11.25 -13.21 9.07
CA VAL A 102 10.61 -12.29 8.12
C VAL A 102 10.67 -12.92 6.74
N SER A 103 9.55 -12.94 6.04
CA SER A 103 9.44 -13.52 4.71
C SER A 103 8.84 -12.54 3.72
N PHE A 104 9.08 -12.80 2.44
CA PHE A 104 8.29 -12.17 1.38
C PHE A 104 7.94 -13.16 0.29
N TYR A 105 6.80 -12.94 -0.34
CA TYR A 105 6.21 -13.80 -1.35
C TYR A 105 5.91 -12.99 -2.59
N MET A 106 6.14 -13.58 -3.78
CA MET A 106 5.73 -13.02 -5.05
C MET A 106 4.98 -14.08 -5.87
N SER A 107 3.66 -14.14 -5.77
CA SER A 107 2.82 -15.08 -6.53
C SER A 107 3.25 -16.55 -6.41
N GLY A 108 3.18 -17.12 -5.21
CA GLY A 108 3.57 -18.51 -4.92
C GLY A 108 4.48 -18.61 -3.69
N ASP A 109 5.47 -19.50 -3.72
CA ASP A 109 6.41 -19.75 -2.60
C ASP A 109 7.22 -18.51 -2.21
N GLY A 110 7.61 -18.40 -0.94
CA GLY A 110 8.31 -17.24 -0.37
C GLY A 110 9.80 -17.46 -0.10
N ALA A 111 10.52 -16.36 0.15
CA ALA A 111 11.88 -16.36 0.69
C ALA A 111 11.87 -15.94 2.16
N PHE A 112 12.70 -16.58 2.99
CA PHE A 112 12.67 -16.45 4.45
C PHE A 112 14.01 -15.97 4.99
N PHE A 113 13.98 -14.99 5.88
CA PHE A 113 15.15 -14.36 6.47
C PHE A 113 15.06 -14.43 7.99
N HIS A 114 16.14 -14.90 8.62
CA HIS A 114 16.33 -14.79 10.05
C HIS A 114 16.88 -13.39 10.35
N LEU A 115 15.98 -12.49 10.73
CA LEU A 115 16.32 -11.13 11.16
C LEU A 115 16.18 -11.03 12.68
N PRO A 116 16.74 -9.99 13.33
CA PRO A 116 16.40 -9.68 14.70
C PRO A 116 14.86 -9.52 14.87
N PRO A 117 14.30 -9.89 16.03
CA PRO A 117 12.85 -9.82 16.24
C PRO A 117 12.29 -8.40 16.11
N LEU A 118 11.09 -8.30 15.54
CA LEU A 118 10.29 -7.08 15.58
C LEU A 118 9.59 -6.99 16.94
N GLY A 119 9.70 -5.83 17.60
CA GLY A 119 9.12 -5.61 18.93
C GLY A 119 8.53 -4.21 19.10
N THR A 120 8.43 -3.78 20.36
CA THR A 120 7.82 -2.50 20.77
C THR A 120 8.57 -1.27 20.23
N PHE A 121 9.86 -1.42 19.95
CA PHE A 121 10.68 -0.34 19.40
C PHE A 121 10.48 -0.20 17.89
N ARG A 122 10.33 1.05 17.45
CA ARG A 122 10.19 1.41 16.04
C ARG A 122 11.39 0.91 15.25
N THR A 123 11.13 -0.03 14.35
CA THR A 123 12.13 -0.70 13.52
C THR A 123 12.00 -0.30 12.06
N SER A 124 13.06 0.22 11.45
CA SER A 124 13.19 0.47 10.00
C SER A 124 13.54 -0.82 9.28
N LEU A 125 12.58 -1.34 8.52
CA LEU A 125 12.70 -2.55 7.72
C LEU A 125 12.61 -2.19 6.24
N CYS A 126 13.62 -2.56 5.46
CA CYS A 126 13.57 -2.45 4.00
C CYS A 126 13.84 -3.79 3.33
N LEU A 127 13.25 -4.02 2.17
CA LEU A 127 13.42 -5.16 1.29
C LEU A 127 13.83 -4.65 -0.09
N THR A 128 14.90 -5.19 -0.67
CA THR A 128 15.22 -4.98 -2.09
C THR A 128 15.16 -6.30 -2.84
N TRP A 129 14.74 -6.25 -4.10
CA TRP A 129 14.82 -7.38 -5.02
C TRP A 129 15.02 -6.90 -6.46
N GLU A 130 15.80 -7.63 -7.26
CA GLU A 130 15.89 -7.42 -8.71
C GLU A 130 15.62 -8.68 -9.54
N SER A 131 14.87 -8.52 -10.62
CA SER A 131 14.43 -9.60 -11.49
C SER A 131 15.57 -10.33 -12.19
N ARG A 132 16.58 -9.62 -12.69
CA ARG A 132 17.58 -10.20 -13.58
C ARG A 132 18.35 -11.36 -12.93
N THR A 133 18.80 -11.17 -11.70
CA THR A 133 19.53 -12.20 -10.94
C THR A 133 18.68 -12.86 -9.87
N GLY A 134 17.55 -12.25 -9.49
CA GLY A 134 16.75 -12.66 -8.34
C GLY A 134 17.37 -12.25 -7.00
N LEU A 135 18.44 -11.44 -6.97
CA LEU A 135 19.08 -11.05 -5.71
C LEU A 135 18.11 -10.25 -4.84
N ALA A 136 17.86 -10.77 -3.63
CA ALA A 136 17.05 -10.15 -2.61
C ALA A 136 17.81 -10.05 -1.29
N ALA A 137 17.51 -8.99 -0.53
CA ALA A 137 17.99 -8.82 0.83
C ALA A 137 17.02 -7.95 1.63
N PHE A 138 16.99 -8.16 2.94
CA PHE A 138 16.43 -7.22 3.89
C PHE A 138 17.51 -6.32 4.51
N TRP A 139 17.12 -5.10 4.88
CA TRP A 139 17.87 -4.18 5.73
C TRP A 139 17.08 -3.97 7.01
N PHE A 140 17.72 -4.19 8.14
CA PHE A 140 17.16 -4.00 9.47
C PHE A 140 17.97 -2.91 10.17
N GLU A 141 17.37 -1.77 10.48
CA GLU A 141 18.07 -0.61 11.04
C GLU A 141 19.30 -0.21 10.21
N GLY A 142 19.15 -0.20 8.88
CA GLY A 142 20.24 0.11 7.95
C GLY A 142 21.27 -1.00 7.76
N LYS A 143 21.22 -2.10 8.52
CA LYS A 143 22.13 -3.25 8.38
C LYS A 143 21.55 -4.26 7.40
N ARG A 144 22.29 -4.57 6.33
CA ARG A 144 21.89 -5.52 5.29
C ARG A 144 22.10 -6.97 5.75
N SER A 145 21.10 -7.82 5.50
CA SER A 145 21.19 -9.28 5.61
C SER A 145 22.06 -9.89 4.49
N THR A 146 22.32 -11.20 4.55
CA THR A 146 22.92 -11.90 3.39
C THR A 146 21.97 -11.85 2.19
N TYR A 147 22.51 -11.92 0.98
CA TYR A 147 21.68 -12.05 -0.21
C TYR A 147 21.09 -13.46 -0.31
N GLN A 148 19.87 -13.55 -0.81
CA GLN A 148 19.28 -14.79 -1.31
C GLN A 148 18.90 -14.60 -2.78
N VAL A 149 18.91 -15.69 -3.55
CA VAL A 149 18.38 -15.69 -4.92
C VAL A 149 16.94 -16.14 -4.87
N TYR A 150 16.04 -15.29 -5.31
CA TYR A 150 14.60 -15.53 -5.29
C TYR A 150 13.95 -15.04 -6.59
N LYS A 151 13.23 -15.94 -7.27
CA LYS A 151 12.48 -15.70 -8.51
C LYS A 151 13.21 -14.87 -9.59
N PRO A 152 14.40 -15.30 -10.08
CA PRO A 152 15.02 -14.68 -11.23
C PRO A 152 14.07 -14.72 -12.45
N GLY A 153 14.04 -13.63 -13.23
CA GLY A 153 13.18 -13.44 -14.39
C GLY A 153 11.72 -13.06 -14.07
N HIS A 154 11.33 -13.02 -12.80
CA HIS A 154 9.96 -12.65 -12.41
C HIS A 154 9.67 -11.15 -12.65
N THR A 155 8.40 -10.76 -12.67
CA THR A 155 7.98 -9.35 -12.80
C THR A 155 6.73 -9.16 -11.95
N ILE A 156 6.72 -8.12 -11.14
CA ILE A 156 5.52 -7.70 -10.39
C ILE A 156 4.52 -7.15 -11.39
N ARG A 157 3.33 -7.74 -11.42
CA ARG A 157 2.27 -7.34 -12.33
C ARG A 157 1.57 -6.07 -11.84
N PRO A 158 1.16 -5.21 -12.78
CA PRO A 158 0.45 -3.98 -12.46
C PRO A 158 -1.01 -4.22 -12.05
N LYS A 159 -1.73 -3.12 -11.79
CA LYS A 159 -3.18 -3.08 -11.55
C LYS A 159 -3.65 -3.84 -10.31
N GLY A 160 -2.77 -4.05 -9.33
CA GLY A 160 -3.14 -4.48 -7.99
C GLY A 160 -3.45 -3.32 -7.04
N THR A 161 -3.85 -3.70 -5.83
CA THR A 161 -4.12 -2.81 -4.69
C THR A 161 -3.11 -3.07 -3.58
N VAL A 162 -2.54 -2.01 -3.01
CA VAL A 162 -1.65 -2.11 -1.85
C VAL A 162 -2.47 -1.94 -0.58
N LEU A 163 -2.34 -2.86 0.36
CA LEU A 163 -3.01 -2.85 1.67
C LEU A 163 -2.00 -2.99 2.80
N LEU A 164 -2.27 -2.25 3.88
CA LEU A 164 -1.65 -2.45 5.20
C LEU A 164 -2.74 -2.86 6.21
N GLY A 165 -2.35 -3.62 7.22
CA GLY A 165 -3.25 -4.06 8.29
C GLY A 165 -3.89 -5.42 8.06
N GLN A 166 -4.10 -5.83 6.81
CA GLN A 166 -4.80 -7.07 6.47
C GLN A 166 -4.19 -7.79 5.28
N ASP A 167 -4.37 -9.12 5.28
CA ASP A 167 -4.13 -10.00 4.15
C ASP A 167 -5.43 -10.16 3.34
N PRO A 168 -5.50 -9.59 2.12
CA PRO A 168 -6.68 -9.78 1.28
C PRO A 168 -6.70 -11.21 0.73
N ASP A 169 -7.60 -12.06 1.21
CA ASP A 169 -7.77 -13.41 0.65
C ASP A 169 -8.22 -13.34 -0.83
N LYS A 170 -8.27 -14.51 -1.51
CA LYS A 170 -8.71 -14.67 -2.92
C LYS A 170 -10.00 -13.93 -3.29
N HIS A 171 -10.86 -13.71 -2.29
CA HIS A 171 -12.01 -12.86 -2.40
C HIS A 171 -11.62 -11.57 -1.69
N LEU A 172 -11.46 -10.46 -2.43
CA LEU A 172 -11.11 -9.13 -1.91
C LEU A 172 -12.09 -8.59 -0.83
N GLY A 173 -13.03 -9.40 -0.33
CA GLY A 173 -13.89 -9.13 0.82
C GLY A 173 -13.74 -10.10 2.00
N VAL A 174 -12.89 -11.14 1.93
CA VAL A 174 -12.58 -12.00 3.08
C VAL A 174 -11.24 -11.56 3.65
N LEU A 175 -11.26 -11.08 4.89
CA LEU A 175 -10.08 -10.69 5.65
C LEU A 175 -9.98 -11.62 6.86
N ARG A 176 -8.75 -11.85 7.34
CA ARG A 176 -8.51 -12.77 8.46
C ARG A 176 -8.01 -12.01 9.69
N PRO A 177 -8.79 -11.93 10.79
CA PRO A 177 -8.33 -11.31 12.02
C PRO A 177 -7.02 -11.94 12.50
N SER A 178 -6.97 -13.28 12.44
CA SER A 178 -5.81 -14.10 12.78
C SER A 178 -4.56 -13.88 11.89
N ARG A 179 -4.53 -12.86 11.03
CA ARG A 179 -3.35 -12.42 10.27
C ARG A 179 -3.17 -10.90 10.26
N ALA A 180 -4.09 -10.17 10.87
CA ALA A 180 -4.09 -8.71 10.92
C ALA A 180 -2.83 -8.16 11.59
N MET A 181 -2.35 -7.04 11.09
CA MET A 181 -1.23 -6.31 11.70
C MET A 181 -1.73 -5.56 12.93
N LEU A 182 -1.19 -5.87 14.12
CA LEU A 182 -1.35 -5.02 15.32
C LEU A 182 -0.04 -4.34 15.62
N ALA A 183 0.15 -3.22 14.93
CA ALA A 183 1.39 -2.48 14.97
C ALA A 183 1.13 -1.02 14.67
N SER A 184 2.11 -0.20 15.02
CA SER A 184 2.23 1.13 14.45
C SER A 184 3.09 1.04 13.19
N SER A 185 2.63 1.63 12.08
CA SER A 185 3.39 1.68 10.83
C SER A 185 3.53 3.12 10.33
N LEU A 186 4.77 3.48 9.97
CA LEU A 186 5.06 4.60 9.09
C LEU A 186 5.52 4.03 7.75
N ILE A 187 4.99 4.58 6.67
CA ILE A 187 5.40 4.27 5.30
C ILE A 187 6.52 5.23 4.90
#